data_AF-A0A821ID94-F1
#
_entry.id   AF-A0A821ID94-F1
#
_cell.length_a   1.000
_cell.length_b   1.000
_cell.length_c   1.000
_cell.angle_alpha   90.00
_cell.angle_beta   90.00
_cell.angle_gamma   90.00
#
_symmetry.space_group_name_H-M   'P 1'
#
loop_
_entity.id
_entity.type
_entity.pdbx_description
1 polymer ?
#
loop_
_entity_poly.entity_id
_entity_poly.type
_entity_poly.pdbx_seq_one_letter_code
_entity_poly.pdbx_strand_id
1 'polypeptide(L)'
;MLHLHPTFNILSARPNDSDRELAVVKKKFAFFHQKFNIESIYGNYSLEGLDIFAHSFTLVKNGQTVAIVSKTFFSLSDTYGVEIAGDEDHAFILALVIVLDQVLYDKKN
;
A
#
# COMPACT_ATOMS: atom_id res chain seq x y z
N MET A 1 27.97 -2.90 2.48
CA MET A 1 26.96 -3.31 3.48
C MET A 1 25.69 -3.66 2.72
N LEU A 2 25.20 -4.89 2.89
CA LEU A 2 23.95 -5.33 2.27
C LEU A 2 22.81 -4.53 2.94
N HIS A 3 22.23 -3.54 2.27
CA HIS A 3 21.05 -2.86 2.79
C HIS A 3 19.90 -3.87 2.81
N LEU A 4 19.50 -4.33 4.00
CA LEU A 4 18.23 -5.01 4.17
C LEU A 4 17.12 -4.04 3.77
N HIS A 5 16.28 -4.45 2.84
CA HIS A 5 15.12 -3.67 2.45
C HIS A 5 14.03 -3.88 3.50
N PRO A 6 13.30 -2.82 3.87
CA PRO A 6 12.27 -2.94 4.90
C PRO A 6 11.18 -3.90 4.40
N THR A 7 10.81 -4.83 5.27
CA THR A 7 9.67 -5.73 5.11
C THR A 7 8.64 -5.32 6.15
N PHE A 8 7.41 -5.12 5.72
CA PHE A 8 6.32 -4.71 6.61
C PHE A 8 5.28 -5.82 6.66
N ASN A 9 4.93 -6.24 7.87
CA ASN A 9 3.87 -7.21 8.11
C ASN A 9 2.64 -6.48 8.63
N ILE A 10 1.49 -6.75 8.02
CA ILE A 10 0.18 -6.22 8.44
C ILE A 10 -0.53 -7.34 9.18
N LEU A 11 -0.83 -7.10 10.46
CA LEU A 11 -1.54 -8.05 11.32
C LEU A 11 -3.00 -7.64 11.47
N SER A 12 -3.86 -8.61 11.78
CA SER A 12 -5.27 -8.35 12.06
C SER A 12 -5.43 -7.61 13.39
N ALA A 13 -6.37 -6.67 13.46
CA ALA A 13 -6.71 -5.97 14.71
C ALA A 13 -7.96 -6.57 15.40
N ARG A 14 -8.48 -7.70 14.92
CA ARG A 14 -9.70 -8.30 15.46
C ARG A 14 -9.42 -8.97 16.81
N PRO A 15 -10.31 -8.83 17.82
CA PRO A 15 -10.04 -9.28 19.20
C PRO A 15 -9.67 -10.77 19.36
N ASN A 16 -10.13 -11.63 18.45
CA ASN A 16 -9.90 -13.08 18.50
C ASN A 16 -8.89 -13.59 17.46
N ASP A 17 -8.22 -12.69 16.73
CA ASP A 17 -7.35 -13.04 15.60
C ASP A 17 -6.22 -11.99 15.43
N SER A 18 -5.72 -11.41 16.54
CA SER A 18 -4.85 -10.23 16.50
C SER A 18 -3.44 -10.50 15.95
N ASP A 19 -2.96 -11.74 16.09
CA ASP A 19 -1.59 -12.10 15.68
C ASP A 19 -1.55 -12.68 14.27
N ARG A 20 -2.71 -12.78 13.61
CA ARG A 20 -2.78 -13.32 12.26
C ARG A 20 -2.24 -12.31 11.26
N GLU A 21 -1.25 -12.75 10.51
CA GLU A 21 -0.70 -12.01 9.38
C GLU A 21 -1.71 -11.95 8.23
N LEU A 22 -2.07 -10.73 7.84
CA LEU A 22 -2.99 -10.43 6.76
C LEU A 22 -2.25 -10.15 5.45
N ALA A 23 -1.09 -9.49 5.54
CA ALA A 23 -0.23 -9.23 4.40
C ALA A 23 1.23 -8.99 4.76
N VAL A 24 2.11 -9.24 3.80
CA VAL A 24 3.53 -8.91 3.85
C VAL A 24 3.89 -8.07 2.63
N VAL A 25 4.45 -6.89 2.86
CA VAL A 25 4.89 -5.96 1.82
C VAL A 25 6.41 -5.94 1.76
N LYS A 26 6.98 -6.33 0.61
CA LYS A 26 8.42 -6.35 0.36
C LYS A 26 8.76 -5.41 -0.80
N LYS A 27 9.71 -4.50 -0.59
CA LYS A 27 10.27 -3.64 -1.65
C LYS A 27 11.27 -4.44 -2.49
N LYS A 28 11.05 -4.55 -3.80
CA LYS A 28 12.04 -5.11 -4.75
C LYS A 28 12.55 -4.00 -5.67
N PHE A 29 13.88 -3.87 -5.78
CA PHE A 29 14.47 -2.97 -6.76
C PHE A 29 14.40 -3.64 -8.15
N ALA A 30 13.66 -3.04 -9.09
CA ALA A 30 13.94 -3.24 -10.51
C ALA A 30 14.49 -1.92 -11.04
N PHE A 31 15.60 -1.99 -11.78
CA PHE A 31 16.42 -0.85 -12.22
C PHE A 31 15.67 0.24 -13.01
N PHE A 32 14.42 -0.01 -13.40
CA PHE A 32 13.56 0.93 -14.13
C PHE A 32 12.10 0.95 -13.65
N HIS A 33 11.68 0.04 -12.75
CA HIS A 33 10.28 -0.07 -12.29
C HIS A 33 10.26 -0.46 -10.81
N GLN A 34 9.63 0.34 -9.94
CA GLN A 34 9.42 -0.07 -8.55
C GLN A 34 8.50 -1.31 -8.54
N LYS A 35 9.05 -2.48 -8.23
CA LYS A 35 8.26 -3.71 -8.08
C LYS A 35 8.02 -3.95 -6.59
N PHE A 36 6.75 -4.01 -6.22
CA PHE A 36 6.32 -4.42 -4.89
C PHE A 36 5.92 -5.89 -4.93
N ASN A 37 6.27 -6.63 -3.88
CA ASN A 37 5.62 -7.91 -3.64
C ASN A 37 4.66 -7.73 -2.46
N ILE A 38 3.37 -7.83 -2.73
CA ILE A 38 2.32 -7.79 -1.72
C ILE A 38 1.73 -9.19 -1.64
N GLU A 39 2.16 -9.95 -0.63
CA GLU A 39 1.62 -11.26 -0.33
C GLU A 39 0.49 -11.06 0.68
N SER A 40 -0.75 -11.45 0.36
CA SER A 40 -1.89 -11.27 1.28
C SER A 40 -2.83 -12.48 1.26
N ILE A 41 -3.47 -12.74 2.40
CA ILE A 41 -4.51 -13.77 2.51
C ILE A 41 -5.78 -13.46 1.71
N TYR A 42 -5.98 -12.20 1.32
CA TYR A 42 -7.18 -11.74 0.59
C TYR A 42 -7.03 -11.86 -0.93
N GLY A 43 -5.81 -12.06 -1.42
CA GLY A 43 -5.53 -12.14 -2.85
C GLY A 43 -4.20 -11.50 -3.23
N ASN A 44 -3.95 -11.43 -4.54
CA ASN A 44 -2.74 -10.81 -5.07
C ASN A 44 -3.01 -9.34 -5.34
N TYR A 45 -2.20 -8.48 -4.75
CA TYR A 45 -2.29 -7.04 -4.94
C TYR A 45 -1.15 -6.53 -5.82
N SER A 46 -1.48 -5.55 -6.66
CA SER A 46 -0.53 -4.81 -7.49
C SER A 46 -0.86 -3.32 -7.48
N LEU A 47 0.12 -2.51 -7.86
CA LEU A 47 -0.04 -1.07 -8.03
C LEU A 47 -0.06 -0.73 -9.52
N GLU A 48 -1.00 0.14 -9.88
CA GLU A 48 -1.11 0.72 -11.22
C GLU A 48 -1.16 2.25 -11.12
N GLY A 49 -0.80 2.94 -12.20
CA GLY A 49 -0.88 4.40 -12.28
C GLY A 49 -0.07 5.13 -11.21
N LEU A 50 1.05 4.55 -10.76
CA LEU A 50 1.90 5.12 -9.72
C LEU A 50 2.52 6.44 -10.19
N ASP A 51 2.11 7.55 -9.55
CA ASP A 51 2.74 8.86 -9.69
C ASP A 51 3.49 9.18 -8.39
N ILE A 52 4.82 9.13 -8.46
CA ILE A 52 5.70 9.38 -7.33
C ILE A 52 5.62 10.85 -6.90
N PHE A 53 5.41 11.79 -7.82
CA PHE A 53 5.36 13.21 -7.46
C PHE A 53 4.01 13.58 -6.84
N ALA A 54 2.92 13.02 -7.37
CA ALA A 54 1.58 13.31 -6.89
C ALA A 54 1.14 12.44 -5.68
N HIS A 55 1.98 11.52 -5.20
CA HIS A 55 1.62 10.58 -4.12
C HIS A 55 0.31 9.85 -4.41
N SER A 56 0.13 9.41 -5.66
CA SER A 56 -1.10 8.76 -6.11
C SER A 56 -0.81 7.42 -6.77
N PHE A 57 -1.69 6.45 -6.51
CA PHE A 57 -1.63 5.13 -7.11
C PHE A 57 -3.00 4.44 -7.04
N THR A 58 -3.23 3.49 -7.93
CA THR A 58 -4.38 2.60 -7.90
C THR A 58 -3.95 1.24 -7.38
N LEU A 59 -4.67 0.74 -6.38
CA LEU A 59 -4.50 -0.60 -5.85
C LEU A 59 -5.43 -1.54 -6.59
N VAL A 60 -4.84 -2.62 -7.12
CA VAL A 60 -5.54 -3.64 -7.91
C VAL A 60 -5.41 -4.98 -7.21
N LYS A 61 -6.54 -5.66 -6.95
CA LYS A 61 -6.60 -7.02 -6.41
C LYS A 61 -7.09 -7.96 -7.49
N ASN A 62 -6.29 -8.96 -7.86
CA ASN A 62 -6.65 -9.96 -8.87
C ASN A 62 -7.17 -9.35 -10.20
N GLY A 63 -6.61 -8.20 -10.62
CA GLY A 63 -7.01 -7.49 -11.84
C GLY A 63 -8.22 -6.55 -11.70
N GLN A 64 -8.78 -6.37 -10.50
CA GLN A 64 -9.85 -5.42 -10.23
C GLN A 64 -9.38 -4.28 -9.33
N THR A 65 -9.78 -3.05 -9.64
CA THR A 65 -9.49 -1.89 -8.79
C THR A 65 -10.23 -2.00 -7.47
N VAL A 66 -9.48 -1.97 -6.38
CA VAL A 66 -10.00 -2.08 -5.01
C VAL A 66 -9.82 -0.80 -4.21
N ALA A 67 -8.83 0.02 -4.58
CA ALA A 67 -8.69 1.35 -4.02
C ALA A 67 -7.99 2.31 -4.97
N ILE A 68 -8.32 3.59 -4.85
CA ILE A 68 -7.66 4.69 -5.56
C ILE A 68 -7.16 5.67 -4.51
N VAL A 69 -5.85 5.88 -4.49
CA VAL A 69 -5.18 6.84 -3.61
C VAL A 69 -4.79 8.05 -4.42
N SER A 70 -5.23 9.22 -3.98
CA SER A 70 -4.90 10.49 -4.63
C SER A 70 -4.64 11.59 -3.60
N LYS A 71 -3.55 12.34 -3.79
CA LYS A 71 -3.29 13.57 -3.04
C LYS A 71 -3.95 14.72 -3.81
N THR A 72 -5.22 15.00 -3.53
CA THR A 72 -5.93 16.08 -4.21
C THR A 72 -5.46 17.44 -3.66
N PHE A 73 -4.77 18.22 -4.50
CA PHE A 73 -4.28 19.58 -4.21
C PHE A 73 -5.37 20.67 -4.11
N PHE A 74 -6.60 20.36 -3.66
CA PHE A 74 -7.71 21.34 -3.70
C PHE A 74 -7.81 22.33 -2.53
N SER A 75 -6.88 22.28 -1.60
CA SER A 75 -6.51 23.43 -0.77
C SER A 75 -5.08 23.19 -0.30
N LEU A 76 -4.36 24.20 0.18
CA LEU A 76 -2.99 24.09 0.69
C LEU A 76 -2.90 23.23 1.98
N SER A 77 -3.32 21.98 1.95
CA SER A 77 -3.41 21.05 3.08
C SER A 77 -2.87 19.69 2.67
N ASP A 78 -2.17 19.02 3.60
CA ASP A 78 -1.69 17.63 3.48
C ASP A 78 -2.86 16.63 3.58
N THR A 79 -3.84 16.75 2.69
CA THR A 79 -5.02 15.86 2.64
C THR A 79 -4.80 14.75 1.63
N TYR A 80 -5.02 13.51 2.06
CA TYR A 80 -5.01 12.31 1.23
C TYR A 80 -6.43 11.78 1.05
N GLY A 81 -6.84 11.56 -0.19
CA GLY A 81 -8.07 10.86 -0.55
C GLY A 81 -7.78 9.38 -0.78
N VAL A 82 -8.58 8.51 -0.16
CA VAL A 82 -8.57 7.07 -0.42
C VAL A 82 -9.99 6.63 -0.72
N GLU A 83 -10.24 6.28 -1.97
CA GLU A 83 -11.50 5.66 -2.40
C GLU A 83 -11.32 4.14 -2.31
N ILE A 84 -12.23 3.43 -1.63
CA ILE A 84 -12.17 1.99 -1.41
C ILE A 84 -13.43 1.34 -1.97
N ALA A 85 -13.29 0.23 -2.69
CA ALA A 85 -14.42 -0.55 -3.18
C ALA A 85 -15.24 -1.10 -1.99
N GLY A 86 -16.58 -1.04 -2.10
CA GLY A 86 -17.49 -1.28 -0.99
C GLY A 86 -17.46 -2.71 -0.43
N ASP A 87 -16.94 -3.67 -1.18
CA ASP A 87 -16.80 -5.08 -0.83
C ASP A 87 -15.47 -5.44 -0.15
N GLU A 88 -14.58 -4.46 0.03
CA GLU A 88 -13.26 -4.67 0.66
C GLU A 88 -13.26 -4.41 2.17
N ASP A 89 -12.31 -5.01 2.88
CA ASP A 89 -12.02 -4.66 4.27
C ASP A 89 -11.29 -3.30 4.30
N HIS A 90 -12.06 -2.24 4.60
CA HIS A 90 -11.56 -0.87 4.55
C HIS A 90 -10.40 -0.63 5.51
N ALA A 91 -10.40 -1.28 6.68
CA ALA A 91 -9.33 -1.13 7.66
C ALA A 91 -8.03 -1.77 7.14
N PHE A 92 -8.14 -2.96 6.54
CA PHE A 92 -6.99 -3.61 5.90
C PHE A 92 -6.44 -2.78 4.73
N ILE A 93 -7.32 -2.27 3.85
CA ILE A 93 -6.91 -1.45 2.71
C ILE A 93 -6.19 -0.18 3.17
N LEU A 94 -6.72 0.52 4.17
CA LEU A 94 -6.06 1.72 4.72
C LEU A 94 -4.70 1.39 5.35
N ALA A 95 -4.59 0.28 6.10
CA ALA A 95 -3.31 -0.17 6.64
C ALA A 95 -2.28 -0.46 5.53
N LEU A 96 -2.74 -1.11 4.45
CA LEU A 96 -1.90 -1.40 3.29
C LEU A 96 -1.46 -0.11 2.58
N VAL A 97 -2.35 0.88 2.41
CA VAL A 97 -2.02 2.19 1.84
C VAL A 97 -0.95 2.90 2.66
N ILE A 98 -1.06 2.91 3.99
CA ILE A 98 -0.06 3.52 4.89
C ILE A 98 1.29 2.83 4.73
N VAL A 99 1.32 1.50 4.73
CA VAL A 99 2.57 0.73 4.54
C VAL A 99 3.18 1.01 3.16
N LEU A 100 2.37 1.10 2.12
CA LEU A 100 2.85 1.39 0.77
C LEU A 100 3.41 2.81 0.67
N ASP A 101 2.75 3.81 1.25
CA ASP A 101 3.25 5.19 1.32
C ASP A 101 4.63 5.24 2.01
N GLN A 102 4.77 4.57 3.15
CA GLN A 102 6.06 4.45 3.84
C GLN A 102 7.11 3.80 2.93
N VAL A 103 6.81 2.68 2.26
CA VAL A 103 7.79 1.99 1.40
C VAL A 103 8.15 2.83 0.17
N LEU A 104 7.19 3.56 -0.41
CA LEU A 104 7.35 4.38 -1.60
C LEU A 104 8.16 5.65 -1.33
N TYR A 105 7.82 6.33 -0.23
CA TYR A 105 8.27 7.69 0.07
C TYR A 105 9.18 7.79 1.28
N ASP A 106 9.75 6.67 1.76
CA ASP A 106 10.81 6.65 2.78
C ASP A 106 11.98 7.56 2.37
N LYS A 107 11.85 8.84 2.74
CA LYS A 107 12.90 9.84 2.74
C LYS A 107 13.64 9.63 4.06
N LYS A 108 14.76 8.93 3.99
CA LYS A 108 15.82 9.10 4.99
C LYS A 108 16.18 10.60 5.03
N ASN A 109 15.66 11.31 6.02
CA ASN A 109 16.25 12.56 6.50
C ASN A 109 17.57 12.26 7.19
#